data_AF-A0A9Q0PJ63-F1
#
_entry.id   AF-A0A9Q0PJ63-F1
#
_cell.length_a   1.000
_cell.length_b   1.000
_cell.length_c   1.000
_cell.angle_alpha   90.00
_cell.angle_beta   90.00
_cell.angle_gamma   90.00
#
_symmetry.space_group_name_H-M   'P 1'
#
loop_
_entity.id
_entity.type
_entity.pdbx_description
1 polymer ?
#
loop_
_entity_poly.entity_id
_entity_poly.type
_entity_poly.pdbx_seq_one_letter_code
_entity_poly.pdbx_strand_id
1 'polypeptide(L)'
;MPAGELRYPSPPPTNSTTTVDDEAGLVWAQIKTEAKRDAESEPALASYLYSTILSHSSLERSLAFHLGNKLCSSTLLSTLLYDLFLNTFHFRPLSSRRRCC
;
A
#
# COMPACT_ATOMS: atom_id res chain seq x y z
N MET A 1 9.17 52.00 -34.53
CA MET A 1 10.29 51.07 -34.26
C MET A 1 10.56 51.10 -32.75
N PRO A 2 10.97 50.01 -32.09
CA PRO A 2 10.13 48.94 -31.52
C PRO A 2 10.29 48.86 -29.97
N ALA A 3 9.36 48.19 -29.29
CA ALA A 3 9.67 47.57 -27.99
C ALA A 3 9.08 46.17 -28.03
N GLY A 4 9.95 45.18 -28.25
CA GLY A 4 9.57 43.78 -28.31
C GLY A 4 9.00 43.31 -26.98
N GLU A 5 7.82 42.70 -27.04
CA GLU A 5 7.26 41.95 -25.92
C GLU A 5 8.17 40.74 -25.64
N LEU A 6 8.95 40.85 -24.56
CA LEU A 6 9.57 39.69 -23.93
C LEU A 6 8.45 38.86 -23.28
N ARG A 7 7.89 37.92 -24.04
CA ARG A 7 7.20 36.74 -23.49
C ARG A 7 8.20 35.95 -22.66
N TYR A 8 8.25 36.20 -21.36
CA TYR A 8 8.82 35.22 -20.45
C TYR A 8 7.86 34.03 -20.37
N PRO A 9 8.32 32.80 -20.66
CA PRO A 9 7.52 31.62 -20.36
C PRO A 9 7.40 31.52 -18.85
N SER A 10 6.16 31.41 -18.37
CA SER A 10 5.86 31.07 -16.98
C SER A 10 6.73 29.86 -16.57
N PRO A 11 7.35 29.88 -15.38
CA PRO A 11 8.03 28.69 -14.89
C PRO A 11 7.04 27.52 -14.88
N PRO A 12 7.49 26.30 -15.24
CA PRO A 12 6.62 25.14 -15.23
C PRO A 12 5.98 25.01 -13.83
N PRO A 13 4.70 24.60 -13.74
CA PRO A 13 4.12 24.28 -12.45
C PRO A 13 5.01 23.20 -11.83
N THR A 14 5.74 23.55 -10.77
CA THR A 14 6.40 22.59 -9.92
C THR A 14 5.31 21.70 -9.36
N ASN A 15 5.19 20.50 -9.91
CA ASN A 15 4.34 19.41 -9.46
C ASN A 15 4.70 19.05 -8.01
N SER A 16 4.21 19.81 -7.04
CA SER A 16 4.30 19.47 -5.62
C SER A 16 3.09 18.67 -5.15
N THR A 17 2.42 17.94 -6.04
CA THR A 17 1.12 17.28 -5.75
C THR A 17 1.12 15.76 -5.95
N THR A 18 2.24 15.10 -6.27
CA THR A 18 2.17 13.70 -6.76
C THR A 18 2.75 12.61 -5.83
N THR A 19 3.48 12.92 -4.75
CA THR A 19 4.47 11.93 -4.25
C THR A 19 4.01 10.94 -3.18
N VAL A 20 2.73 10.86 -2.77
CA VAL A 20 2.35 9.97 -1.64
C VAL A 20 1.93 8.57 -2.10
N ASP A 21 1.14 8.49 -3.18
CA ASP A 21 0.70 7.19 -3.72
C ASP A 21 1.83 6.47 -4.46
N ASP A 22 2.75 7.21 -5.07
CA ASP A 22 3.91 6.65 -5.77
C ASP A 22 4.90 6.00 -4.80
N GLU A 23 5.19 6.64 -3.66
CA GLU A 23 6.10 6.09 -2.64
C GLU A 23 5.57 4.77 -2.05
N ALA A 24 4.26 4.69 -1.78
CA ALA A 24 3.64 3.45 -1.31
C ALA A 24 3.75 2.32 -2.34
N GLY A 25 3.60 2.66 -3.63
CA GLY A 25 3.80 1.73 -4.75
C GLY A 25 5.24 1.23 -4.86
N LEU A 26 6.23 2.12 -4.68
CA LEU A 26 7.66 1.79 -4.68
C LEU A 26 8.01 0.85 -3.51
N VAL A 27 7.54 1.16 -2.30
CA VAL A 27 7.74 0.30 -1.12
C VAL A 27 7.14 -1.09 -1.36
N TRP A 28 5.94 -1.18 -1.92
CA TRP A 28 5.32 -2.47 -2.21
C TRP A 28 6.08 -3.29 -3.26
N ALA A 29 6.59 -2.64 -4.31
CA ALA A 29 7.42 -3.29 -5.31
C ALA A 29 8.73 -3.82 -4.71
N GLN A 30 9.34 -3.08 -3.78
CA GLN A 30 10.53 -3.52 -3.07
C GLN A 30 10.23 -4.75 -2.19
N ILE A 31 9.15 -4.72 -1.41
CA ILE A 31 8.73 -5.86 -0.58
C ILE A 31 8.52 -7.12 -1.42
N LYS A 32 7.89 -7.01 -2.60
CA LYS A 32 7.72 -8.15 -3.51
C LYS A 32 9.05 -8.70 -4.01
N THR A 33 10.00 -7.83 -4.33
CA THR A 33 11.34 -8.22 -4.79
C THR A 33 12.08 -8.99 -3.70
N GLU A 34 12.06 -8.48 -2.47
CA GLU A 34 12.69 -9.13 -1.31
C GLU A 34 12.02 -10.48 -1.00
N ALA A 35 10.69 -10.52 -0.94
CA ALA A 35 9.94 -11.75 -0.69
C ALA A 35 10.17 -12.83 -1.75
N LYS A 36 10.36 -12.43 -3.03
CA LYS A 36 10.68 -13.36 -4.11
C LYS A 36 12.08 -13.96 -3.93
N ARG A 37 13.07 -13.11 -3.66
CA ARG A 37 14.46 -13.55 -3.40
C ARG A 37 14.49 -14.52 -2.22
N ASP A 38 13.77 -14.19 -1.15
CA ASP A 38 13.77 -14.99 0.07
C ASP A 38 13.04 -16.34 -0.17
N ALA A 39 11.97 -16.36 -0.96
CA ALA A 39 11.29 -17.59 -1.39
C ALA A 39 12.18 -18.50 -2.26
N GLU A 40 13.06 -17.92 -3.09
CA GLU A 40 14.04 -18.66 -3.88
C GLU A 40 15.19 -19.20 -3.03
N SER A 41 15.63 -18.44 -2.01
CA SER A 41 16.69 -18.87 -1.10
C SER A 41 16.25 -19.92 -0.09
N GLU A 42 14.99 -19.86 0.37
CA GLU A 42 14.46 -20.71 1.43
C GLU A 42 13.16 -21.40 0.99
N PRO A 43 13.24 -22.58 0.34
CA PRO A 43 12.08 -23.28 -0.20
C PRO A 43 11.01 -23.63 0.86
N ALA A 44 11.40 -23.79 2.12
CA ALA A 44 10.48 -24.06 3.23
C ALA A 44 9.53 -22.88 3.50
N LEU A 45 9.95 -21.64 3.20
CA LEU A 45 9.15 -20.43 3.38
C LEU A 45 8.43 -19.99 2.10
N ALA A 46 8.79 -20.56 0.95
CA ALA A 46 8.28 -20.15 -0.36
C ALA A 46 6.74 -20.15 -0.44
N SER A 47 6.08 -21.21 0.04
CA SER A 47 4.61 -21.28 0.02
C SER A 47 3.95 -20.22 0.90
N TYR A 48 4.56 -19.88 2.03
CA TYR A 48 4.06 -18.87 2.95
C TYR A 48 4.21 -17.47 2.37
N LEU A 49 5.40 -17.14 1.85
CA LEU A 49 5.69 -15.85 1.21
C LEU A 49 4.85 -15.64 -0.05
N TYR A 50 4.63 -16.71 -0.83
CA TYR A 50 3.77 -16.63 -2.00
C TYR A 50 2.33 -16.31 -1.61
N SER A 51 1.79 -17.05 -0.63
CA SER A 51 0.40 -16.87 -0.18
C SER A 51 0.17 -15.53 0.50
N THR A 52 1.16 -15.02 1.24
CA THR A 52 1.03 -13.82 2.08
C THR A 52 1.37 -12.52 1.33
N ILE A 53 2.30 -12.57 0.37
CA ILE A 53 2.85 -11.36 -0.27
C ILE A 53 2.70 -11.43 -1.79
N LEU A 54 3.26 -12.46 -2.44
CA LEU A 54 3.37 -12.48 -3.91
C LEU A 54 2.02 -12.64 -4.62
N SER A 55 1.05 -13.29 -3.98
CA SER A 55 -0.32 -13.48 -4.49
C SER A 55 -1.17 -12.20 -4.46
N HIS A 56 -0.78 -11.20 -3.66
CA HIS A 56 -1.58 -10.00 -3.43
C HIS A 56 -1.21 -8.85 -4.37
N SER A 57 -2.21 -8.07 -4.78
CA SER A 57 -2.02 -6.90 -5.66
C SER A 57 -1.53 -5.67 -4.91
N SER A 58 -1.87 -5.52 -3.62
CA SER A 58 -1.56 -4.35 -2.80
C SER A 58 -1.03 -4.72 -1.42
N LEU A 59 -0.31 -3.78 -0.80
CA LEU A 59 0.28 -3.95 0.52
C LEU A 59 -0.79 -4.16 1.60
N GLU A 60 -1.91 -3.46 1.52
CA GLU A 60 -3.01 -3.52 2.48
C GLU A 60 -3.63 -4.92 2.55
N ARG A 61 -3.82 -5.56 1.39
CA ARG A 61 -4.33 -6.93 1.31
C ARG A 61 -3.35 -7.93 1.91
N SER A 62 -2.07 -7.79 1.59
CA SER A 62 -1.02 -8.63 2.16
C SER A 62 -0.95 -8.50 3.68
N LEU A 63 -1.02 -7.26 4.19
CA LEU A 63 -0.98 -6.98 5.62
C LEU A 63 -2.23 -7.50 6.34
N ALA A 64 -3.42 -7.30 5.77
CA ALA A 64 -4.66 -7.85 6.31
C ALA A 64 -4.60 -9.37 6.41
N PHE A 65 -4.05 -10.05 5.40
CA PHE A 65 -3.93 -11.51 5.39
C PHE A 65 -2.92 -11.99 6.43
N HIS A 66 -1.77 -11.31 6.54
CA HIS A 66 -0.77 -11.62 7.54
C HIS A 66 -1.31 -11.46 8.97
N LEU A 67 -1.98 -10.33 9.26
CA LEU A 67 -2.55 -10.05 10.57
C LEU A 67 -3.70 -11.00 10.91
N GLY A 68 -4.59 -11.29 9.96
CA GLY A 68 -5.66 -12.26 10.13
C GLY A 68 -5.15 -13.63 10.56
N ASN A 69 -4.08 -14.11 9.91
CA ASN A 69 -3.45 -15.39 10.25
C ASN A 69 -2.68 -15.37 11.58
N LYS A 70 -2.15 -14.21 11.99
CA LYS A 70 -1.41 -14.09 13.26
C LYS A 70 -2.33 -13.95 14.48
N LEU A 71 -3.48 -13.31 14.31
CA LEU A 71 -4.42 -12.99 15.39
C LEU A 71 -5.61 -13.96 15.48
N CYS A 72 -5.73 -14.91 14.53
CA CYS A 72 -6.80 -15.88 14.57
C CYS A 72 -6.72 -16.77 15.83
N SER A 73 -7.89 -17.13 16.35
CA SER A 73 -8.08 -18.03 17.48
C SER A 73 -9.30 -18.92 17.22
N SER A 74 -9.60 -19.84 18.14
CA SER A 74 -10.83 -20.66 18.05
C SER A 74 -12.11 -19.82 18.04
N THR A 75 -12.06 -18.59 18.57
CA THR A 75 -13.19 -17.65 18.58
C THR A 75 -13.18 -16.71 17.37
N LEU A 76 -12.00 -16.35 16.85
CA LEU A 76 -11.84 -15.39 15.74
C LEU A 76 -11.19 -16.06 14.53
N LEU A 77 -11.98 -16.26 13.48
CA LEU A 77 -11.46 -16.81 12.22
C LEU A 77 -10.54 -15.81 11.50
N SER A 78 -9.48 -16.34 10.88
CA SER A 78 -8.53 -15.56 10.07
C SER A 78 -9.24 -14.79 8.94
N THR A 79 -10.22 -15.40 8.29
CA THR A 79 -11.01 -14.77 7.21
C THR A 79 -11.83 -13.58 7.71
N LEU A 80 -12.45 -13.69 8.89
CA LEU A 80 -13.20 -12.59 9.50
C LEU A 80 -12.27 -11.40 9.80
N LEU A 81 -11.10 -11.68 10.36
CA LEU A 81 -10.10 -10.65 10.67
C LEU A 81 -9.52 -10.03 9.40
N TYR A 82 -9.28 -10.83 8.36
CA TYR A 82 -8.85 -10.35 7.04
C TYR A 82 -9.84 -9.32 6.48
N ASP A 83 -11.14 -9.66 6.45
CA ASP A 83 -12.17 -8.76 5.94
C ASP A 83 -12.26 -7.47 6.77
N LEU A 84 -12.16 -7.58 8.10
CA LEU A 84 -12.13 -6.44 9.00
C LEU A 84 -10.95 -5.50 8.68
N PHE A 85 -9.72 -6.04 8.61
CA PHE A 85 -8.54 -5.23 8.34
C PHE A 85 -8.60 -4.59 6.95
N LEU A 86 -8.97 -5.35 5.93
CA LEU A 86 -9.10 -4.83 4.57
C LEU A 86 -10.11 -3.70 4.49
N ASN A 87 -11.25 -3.85 5.16
CA ASN A 87 -12.25 -2.80 5.27
C ASN A 87 -11.67 -1.54 5.96
N THR A 88 -10.94 -1.69 7.07
CA THR A 88 -10.33 -0.54 7.74
C THR A 88 -9.27 0.18 6.91
N PHE A 89 -8.50 -0.55 6.09
CA PHE A 89 -7.52 0.05 5.20
C PHE A 89 -8.18 0.81 4.05
N HIS A 90 -9.26 0.28 3.47
CA HIS A 90 -10.02 0.98 2.42
C HIS A 90 -10.80 2.20 2.93
N PHE A 91 -11.27 2.18 4.19
CA PHE A 91 -12.08 3.25 4.75
C PHE A 91 -11.30 4.40 5.40
N ARG A 92 -9.96 4.41 5.38
CA ARG A 92 -9.21 5.59 5.83
C ARG A 92 -9.04 6.59 4.68
N PRO A 93 -9.65 7.76 4.85
CA PRO A 93 -8.86 8.94 5.20
C PRO A 93 -9.13 9.32 6.67
N LEU A 94 -8.08 9.74 7.35
CA LEU A 94 -8.03 10.19 8.74
C LEU A 94 -8.81 11.49 9.05
N SER A 95 -9.85 11.81 8.28
CA SER A 95 -10.53 13.10 8.35
C SER A 95 -12.03 12.89 8.36
N SER A 96 -12.61 12.90 9.57
CA SER A 96 -13.88 13.57 9.90
C SER A 96 -14.78 12.76 10.85
N ARG A 97 -14.99 13.40 12.01
CA ARG A 97 -16.17 13.32 12.86
C ARG A 97 -16.36 12.06 13.70
N ARG A 98 -15.93 12.21 14.97
CA ARG A 98 -16.84 12.24 16.13
C ARG A 98 -18.25 11.76 15.78
N ARG A 99 -18.53 10.46 15.94
CA ARG A 99 -19.88 10.03 16.30
C ARG A 99 -20.00 10.12 17.81
N CYS A 100 -20.25 11.34 18.25
CA CYS A 100 -20.86 11.61 19.54
C CYS A 100 -22.01 12.57 19.24
N CYS A 101 -23.17 11.99 18.99
CA CYS A 101 -24.52 12.48 19.25
C CYS A 101 -25.34 11.22 19.49
#